data_AF-A0A1Y0N1A9-F1
#
_entry.id   AF-A0A1Y0N1A9-F1
#
_cell.length_a   1.000
_cell.length_b   1.000
_cell.length_c   1.000
_cell.angle_alpha   90.00
_cell.angle_beta   90.00
_cell.angle_gamma   90.00
#
_symmetry.space_group_name_H-M   'P 1'
#
loop_
_entity.id
_entity.type
_entity.pdbx_description
1 polymer ?
#
loop_
_entity_poly.entity_id
_entity_poly.type
_entity_poly.pdbx_seq_one_letter_code
_entity_poly.pdbx_strand_id
1 'polypeptide(L)'
;MNITKHYLTFILVLLSLNYSYGQKIKEQKKQNVVLILIDDLSHLGVTSYGANRLSSSRGLFENVEFETPVIDKLATEGILFNNAHAYPLCENSRIALMSGKYNSRNYLRPKSQHKSDITIGDIFKKAGYATGIYGKWKQTRGTKEIPGAKYIYEFGWDEFTCFDVTTEGQRFINPHLVVDGKTVNYTGRTDLDPETGRRWYGPDICNRDALKFIDKNKDKPFLLYYPMLLVHDDHKPTPDTKPNSLFDNFDEANHNRNGHSGDDQKYLPDMIAYTDKLIGNVIKKLEEHNLTENTIIVVMGDNGTKEAFAHIWPNGEVYPARKGGTSDNGTHVPLIISNPNKINNETKKPLKYNGLVDIVDILPTLTAATDISIQRENELDGVSFWNNLIEGKQKHRDYIYTWYNNNQVYTNKKELLRYIHNEKFKFYAPNKDFPEGRFFDLRTDPLELKGDYYNKGRFGLRFYKGINLDELTPEQKKGYMHLKNEIKKYDFKGVCKLRIQNKTKSFSVGESHQLTHKIYPKNATRTNILWHSDNSEIATIDKFGVLKAHKKGKVTISIYSWDDAYPLSANEKTTFNKGGISDSFELTIN
;
A
#
# COMPACT_ATOMS: atom_id res chain seq x y z
N MET A 1 -46.04 50.16 -39.79
CA MET A 1 -46.12 49.49 -38.47
C MET A 1 -45.44 48.12 -38.53
N ASN A 2 -44.13 48.03 -38.76
CA ASN A 2 -43.43 46.72 -38.84
C ASN A 2 -41.90 46.77 -38.62
N ILE A 3 -41.34 47.90 -38.16
CA ILE A 3 -39.90 48.00 -37.88
C ILE A 3 -39.60 47.66 -36.41
N THR A 4 -40.54 47.89 -35.49
CA THR A 4 -40.37 47.61 -34.05
C THR A 4 -40.37 46.13 -33.66
N LYS A 5 -40.96 45.24 -34.48
CA LYS A 5 -40.96 43.79 -34.19
C LYS A 5 -39.60 43.12 -34.40
N HIS A 6 -38.82 43.55 -35.40
CA HIS A 6 -37.54 42.92 -35.73
C HIS A 6 -36.43 43.25 -34.71
N TYR A 7 -36.44 44.45 -34.13
CA TYR A 7 -35.50 44.84 -33.08
C TYR A 7 -35.76 44.10 -31.75
N LEU A 8 -37.03 43.84 -31.41
CA LEU A 8 -37.36 43.07 -30.19
C LEU A 8 -36.92 41.61 -30.31
N THR A 9 -37.07 40.99 -31.48
CA THR A 9 -36.64 39.59 -31.71
C THR A 9 -35.12 39.46 -31.69
N PHE A 10 -34.38 40.46 -32.22
CA PHE A 10 -32.92 40.44 -32.21
C PHE A 10 -32.33 40.64 -30.80
N ILE A 11 -32.96 41.48 -29.97
CA ILE A 11 -32.56 41.69 -28.57
C ILE A 11 -32.87 40.45 -27.70
N LEU A 12 -33.98 39.76 -27.92
CA LEU A 12 -34.31 38.50 -27.22
C LEU A 12 -33.35 37.36 -27.60
N VAL A 13 -32.91 37.27 -28.85
CA VAL A 13 -31.90 36.28 -29.28
C VAL A 13 -30.53 36.58 -28.66
N LEU A 14 -30.11 37.84 -28.59
CA LEU A 14 -28.86 38.25 -27.91
C LEU A 14 -28.91 38.05 -26.38
N LEU A 15 -30.07 38.23 -25.74
CA LEU A 15 -30.25 37.92 -24.32
C LEU A 15 -30.27 36.40 -24.05
N SER A 16 -30.82 35.59 -24.96
CA SER A 16 -30.78 34.11 -24.84
C SER A 16 -29.39 33.50 -25.11
N LEU A 17 -28.59 34.13 -25.97
CA LEU A 17 -27.20 33.75 -26.23
C LEU A 17 -26.27 34.11 -25.05
N ASN A 18 -26.54 35.22 -24.35
CA ASN A 18 -25.80 35.56 -23.12
C ASN A 18 -26.22 34.70 -21.91
N TYR A 19 -27.45 34.17 -21.88
CA TYR A 19 -27.86 33.23 -20.82
C TYR A 19 -27.21 31.85 -20.97
N SER A 20 -26.87 31.43 -22.20
CA SER A 20 -26.17 30.15 -22.45
C SER A 20 -24.65 30.22 -22.26
N TYR A 21 -24.05 31.43 -22.21
CA TYR A 21 -22.61 31.61 -21.96
C TYR A 21 -22.27 31.86 -20.48
N GLY A 22 -23.28 31.92 -19.61
CA GLY A 22 -23.16 32.17 -18.18
C GLY A 22 -23.20 30.92 -17.29
N GLN A 23 -23.21 29.70 -17.85
CA GLN A 23 -22.86 28.52 -17.05
C GLN A 23 -21.37 28.61 -16.74
N LYS A 24 -21.04 29.12 -15.53
CA LYS A 24 -19.75 28.81 -14.90
C LYS A 24 -19.54 27.32 -15.09
N ILE A 25 -18.55 26.93 -15.91
CA ILE A 25 -18.00 25.58 -15.87
C ILE A 25 -17.69 25.38 -14.40
N LYS A 26 -18.46 24.51 -13.73
CA LYS A 26 -18.24 24.18 -12.33
C LYS A 26 -16.85 23.55 -12.33
N GLU A 27 -15.84 24.31 -11.93
CA GLU A 27 -14.47 23.82 -11.86
C GLU A 27 -14.51 22.50 -11.10
N GLN A 28 -14.19 21.41 -11.79
CA GLN A 28 -14.34 20.08 -11.22
C GLN A 28 -13.31 19.98 -10.09
N LYS A 29 -13.77 20.15 -8.85
CA LYS A 29 -12.92 20.09 -7.67
C LYS A 29 -12.22 18.73 -7.69
N LYS A 30 -10.88 18.74 -7.68
CA LYS A 30 -10.08 17.52 -7.58
C LYS A 30 -10.57 16.69 -6.40
N GLN A 31 -10.74 15.38 -6.59
CA GLN A 31 -11.21 14.48 -5.53
C GLN A 31 -10.13 14.29 -4.47
N ASN A 32 -10.53 14.19 -3.20
CA ASN A 32 -9.64 13.74 -2.14
C ASN A 32 -9.47 12.21 -2.19
N VAL A 33 -8.40 11.71 -1.59
CA VAL A 33 -8.18 10.27 -1.42
C VAL A 33 -7.89 9.96 0.04
N VAL A 34 -8.64 9.03 0.60
CA VAL A 34 -8.41 8.43 1.91
C VAL A 34 -8.13 6.95 1.71
N LEU A 35 -6.87 6.57 1.85
CA LEU A 35 -6.38 5.19 1.74
C LEU A 35 -6.10 4.65 3.14
N ILE A 36 -6.99 3.78 3.63
CA ILE A 36 -6.88 3.11 4.93
C ILE A 36 -6.33 1.71 4.70
N LEU A 37 -5.24 1.38 5.38
CA LEU A 37 -4.60 0.06 5.29
C LEU A 37 -4.55 -0.59 6.68
N ILE A 38 -5.35 -1.65 6.88
CA ILE A 38 -5.44 -2.41 8.13
C ILE A 38 -4.29 -3.43 8.19
N ASP A 39 -3.62 -3.50 9.35
CA ASP A 39 -2.50 -4.41 9.59
C ASP A 39 -3.04 -5.77 10.09
N ASP A 40 -2.55 -6.88 9.50
CA ASP A 40 -2.85 -8.26 9.95
C ASP A 40 -4.35 -8.63 9.99
N LEU A 41 -5.11 -8.26 8.96
CA LEU A 41 -6.52 -8.63 8.83
C LEU A 41 -6.84 -9.20 7.45
N SER A 42 -7.19 -10.49 7.39
CA SER A 42 -7.75 -11.11 6.17
C SER A 42 -9.15 -10.58 5.88
N HIS A 43 -9.66 -10.82 4.67
CA HIS A 43 -11.01 -10.39 4.27
C HIS A 43 -12.10 -10.78 5.28
N LEU A 44 -11.98 -11.97 5.88
CA LEU A 44 -12.93 -12.47 6.89
C LEU A 44 -12.88 -11.75 8.25
N GLY A 45 -11.94 -10.83 8.48
CA GLY A 45 -11.97 -9.94 9.64
C GLY A 45 -12.93 -8.77 9.49
N VAL A 46 -13.68 -8.71 8.38
CA VAL A 46 -14.73 -7.72 8.11
C VAL A 46 -16.03 -8.47 7.87
N THR A 47 -17.08 -8.14 8.62
CA THR A 47 -18.33 -8.92 8.65
C THR A 47 -19.07 -8.95 7.32
N SER A 48 -18.88 -7.96 6.45
CA SER A 48 -19.38 -7.97 5.05
C SER A 48 -18.89 -9.14 4.19
N TYR A 49 -17.80 -9.81 4.57
CA TYR A 49 -17.33 -11.04 3.90
C TYR A 49 -17.95 -12.32 4.47
N GLY A 50 -18.80 -12.19 5.50
CA GLY A 50 -19.70 -13.24 5.98
C GLY A 50 -19.26 -13.97 7.24
N ALA A 51 -17.97 -13.93 7.61
CA ALA A 51 -17.53 -14.42 8.92
C ALA A 51 -17.88 -13.40 10.01
N ASN A 52 -18.35 -13.87 11.16
CA ASN A 52 -18.79 -13.01 12.28
C ASN A 52 -18.31 -13.51 13.64
N ARG A 53 -17.48 -14.56 13.66
CA ARG A 53 -16.92 -15.14 14.88
C ARG A 53 -15.42 -15.41 14.71
N LEU A 54 -14.72 -15.37 15.83
CA LEU A 54 -13.29 -15.60 15.95
C LEU A 54 -13.02 -16.66 17.02
N SER A 55 -11.98 -17.47 16.78
CA SER A 55 -11.41 -18.36 17.78
C SER A 55 -9.89 -18.21 17.82
N SER A 56 -9.29 -18.36 19.00
CA SER A 56 -7.85 -18.58 19.12
C SER A 56 -7.53 -20.05 18.84
N SER A 57 -6.59 -20.28 17.93
CA SER A 57 -6.04 -21.62 17.64
C SER A 57 -5.38 -22.29 18.85
N ARG A 58 -5.09 -21.51 19.92
CA ARG A 58 -4.51 -21.99 21.18
C ARG A 58 -5.56 -22.24 22.26
N GLY A 59 -6.86 -22.11 21.95
CA GLY A 59 -7.95 -22.32 22.90
C GLY A 59 -8.10 -21.21 23.95
N LEU A 60 -7.52 -20.02 23.73
CA LEU A 60 -7.65 -18.88 24.66
C LEU A 60 -9.07 -18.28 24.67
N PHE A 61 -9.76 -18.37 23.55
CA PHE A 61 -11.18 -18.08 23.40
C PHE A 61 -11.72 -18.82 22.17
N GLU A 62 -13.02 -19.06 22.14
CA GLU A 62 -13.68 -19.80 21.06
C GLU A 62 -15.02 -19.14 20.70
N ASN A 63 -15.32 -19.06 19.41
CA ASN A 63 -16.61 -18.58 18.87
C ASN A 63 -17.02 -17.18 19.38
N VAL A 64 -16.05 -16.30 19.63
CA VAL A 64 -16.33 -14.91 20.05
C VAL A 64 -16.83 -14.12 18.87
N GLU A 65 -18.02 -13.53 18.99
CA GLU A 65 -18.61 -12.66 17.97
C GLU A 65 -17.81 -11.36 17.83
N PHE A 66 -17.72 -10.84 16.61
CA PHE A 66 -17.19 -9.52 16.31
C PHE A 66 -18.04 -8.84 15.24
N GLU A 67 -17.99 -7.51 15.20
CA GLU A 67 -18.76 -6.70 14.25
C GLU A 67 -17.88 -5.59 13.67
N THR A 68 -18.14 -5.21 12.41
CA THR A 68 -17.51 -4.06 11.75
C THR A 68 -18.56 -3.16 11.08
N PRO A 69 -19.48 -2.54 11.85
CA PRO A 69 -20.64 -1.84 11.29
C PRO A 69 -20.28 -0.62 10.42
N VAL A 70 -19.18 0.09 10.70
CA VAL A 70 -18.74 1.21 9.87
C VAL A 70 -18.21 0.71 8.54
N ILE A 71 -17.33 -0.30 8.56
CA ILE A 71 -16.79 -0.91 7.33
C ILE A 71 -17.91 -1.56 6.52
N ASP A 72 -18.88 -2.19 7.18
CA ASP A 72 -20.04 -2.79 6.52
C ASP A 72 -20.91 -1.76 5.82
N LYS A 73 -21.12 -0.61 6.46
CA LYS A 73 -21.80 0.52 5.81
C LYS A 73 -21.04 1.01 4.57
N LEU A 74 -19.71 1.15 4.67
CA LEU A 74 -18.89 1.48 3.49
C LEU A 74 -19.01 0.45 2.37
N ALA A 75 -19.11 -0.83 2.72
CA ALA A 75 -19.30 -1.90 1.74
C ALA A 75 -20.69 -1.82 1.08
N THR A 76 -21.74 -1.52 1.84
CA THR A 76 -23.10 -1.38 1.28
C THR A 76 -23.23 -0.14 0.40
N GLU A 77 -22.56 0.95 0.72
CA GLU A 77 -22.60 2.19 -0.05
C GLU A 77 -21.61 2.20 -1.23
N GLY A 78 -20.58 1.35 -1.18
CA GLY A 78 -19.52 1.25 -2.19
C GLY A 78 -19.48 -0.10 -2.92
N ILE A 79 -18.25 -0.52 -3.24
CA ILE A 79 -17.94 -1.79 -3.91
C ILE A 79 -17.10 -2.66 -2.97
N LEU A 80 -17.56 -3.88 -2.74
CA LEU A 80 -16.86 -4.96 -2.03
C LEU A 80 -16.14 -5.87 -3.05
N PHE A 81 -14.84 -6.11 -2.85
CA PHE A 81 -14.02 -6.89 -3.78
C PHE A 81 -13.80 -8.30 -3.26
N ASN A 82 -14.25 -9.31 -3.99
CA ASN A 82 -14.23 -10.70 -3.52
C ASN A 82 -12.89 -11.41 -3.72
N ASN A 83 -11.95 -10.84 -4.47
CA ASN A 83 -10.69 -11.47 -4.84
C ASN A 83 -9.53 -10.46 -4.81
N ALA A 84 -9.33 -9.81 -3.67
CA ALA A 84 -8.25 -8.85 -3.46
C ALA A 84 -7.07 -9.49 -2.70
N HIS A 85 -5.88 -9.41 -3.28
CA HIS A 85 -4.69 -10.07 -2.73
C HIS A 85 -3.54 -9.09 -2.49
N ALA A 86 -2.87 -9.29 -1.36
CA ALA A 86 -1.63 -8.65 -0.98
C ALA A 86 -0.49 -9.68 -0.83
N TYR A 87 0.71 -9.21 -0.47
CA TYR A 87 1.79 -10.14 -0.11
C TYR A 87 1.50 -10.78 1.25
N PRO A 88 2.12 -11.93 1.57
CA PRO A 88 1.95 -12.57 2.88
C PRO A 88 2.44 -11.77 4.09
N LEU A 89 3.21 -10.68 3.89
CA LEU A 89 3.86 -9.90 4.96
C LEU A 89 3.81 -8.40 4.68
N CYS A 90 3.70 -7.64 5.78
CA CYS A 90 3.48 -6.20 5.79
C CYS A 90 4.55 -5.39 5.03
N GLU A 91 5.84 -5.69 5.16
CA GLU A 91 6.91 -4.97 4.47
C GLU A 91 6.76 -5.08 2.95
N ASN A 92 6.53 -6.29 2.47
CA ASN A 92 6.39 -6.58 1.05
C ASN A 92 5.18 -5.86 0.45
N SER A 93 4.03 -5.98 1.13
CA SER A 93 2.77 -5.36 0.75
C SER A 93 2.86 -3.84 0.70
N ARG A 94 3.45 -3.21 1.72
CA ARG A 94 3.53 -1.75 1.81
C ARG A 94 4.46 -1.15 0.75
N ILE A 95 5.58 -1.81 0.42
CA ILE A 95 6.45 -1.40 -0.70
C ILE A 95 5.70 -1.55 -2.03
N ALA A 96 5.02 -2.67 -2.23
CA ALA A 96 4.26 -2.92 -3.46
C ALA A 96 3.12 -1.91 -3.65
N LEU A 97 2.35 -1.65 -2.59
CA LEU A 97 1.27 -0.65 -2.56
C LEU A 97 1.79 0.74 -2.91
N MET A 98 2.82 1.20 -2.19
CA MET A 98 3.32 2.57 -2.36
C MET A 98 3.97 2.77 -3.72
N SER A 99 4.58 1.74 -4.33
CA SER A 99 5.30 1.89 -5.60
C SER A 99 4.52 1.43 -6.84
N GLY A 100 3.45 0.64 -6.68
CA GLY A 100 2.74 -0.03 -7.78
C GLY A 100 3.60 -1.05 -8.52
N LYS A 101 4.66 -1.57 -7.88
CA LYS A 101 5.65 -2.49 -8.48
C LYS A 101 5.71 -3.81 -7.72
N TYR A 102 5.98 -4.89 -8.45
CA TYR A 102 6.33 -6.16 -7.83
C TYR A 102 7.66 -6.07 -7.07
N ASN A 103 7.75 -6.75 -5.93
CA ASN A 103 8.92 -6.71 -5.07
C ASN A 103 10.20 -7.26 -5.73
N SER A 104 10.10 -8.02 -6.83
CA SER A 104 11.25 -8.35 -7.67
C SER A 104 12.00 -7.12 -8.21
N ARG A 105 11.34 -5.95 -8.29
CA ARG A 105 11.88 -4.71 -8.85
C ARG A 105 12.59 -3.81 -7.83
N ASN A 106 12.09 -3.73 -6.60
CA ASN A 106 12.52 -2.72 -5.63
C ASN A 106 12.63 -3.23 -4.18
N TYR A 107 12.50 -4.54 -3.94
CA TYR A 107 12.71 -5.11 -2.61
C TYR A 107 14.11 -5.74 -2.48
N LEU A 108 14.90 -5.26 -1.51
CA LEU A 108 16.23 -5.82 -1.19
C LEU A 108 16.21 -6.63 0.09
N ARG A 109 15.73 -6.04 1.18
CA ARG A 109 15.57 -6.68 2.49
C ARG A 109 14.50 -5.92 3.28
N PRO A 110 14.06 -6.44 4.44
CA PRO A 110 13.15 -5.70 5.30
C PRO A 110 13.72 -4.33 5.66
N LYS A 111 12.83 -3.33 5.75
CA LYS A 111 13.18 -1.96 6.17
C LYS A 111 14.29 -1.34 5.29
N SER A 112 14.26 -1.58 3.97
CA SER A 112 15.26 -1.04 3.04
C SER A 112 14.69 -0.41 1.76
N GLN A 113 13.46 0.10 1.78
CA GLN A 113 12.95 0.87 0.63
C GLN A 113 13.77 2.14 0.43
N HIS A 114 14.30 2.36 -0.77
CA HIS A 114 15.20 3.48 -1.05
C HIS A 114 14.46 4.69 -1.64
N LYS A 115 14.90 5.92 -1.33
CA LYS A 115 14.31 7.18 -1.84
C LYS A 115 14.25 7.33 -3.36
N SER A 116 14.97 6.50 -4.10
CA SER A 116 14.89 6.44 -5.56
C SER A 116 13.57 5.89 -6.08
N ASP A 117 12.83 5.18 -5.24
CA ASP A 117 11.48 4.71 -5.58
C ASP A 117 10.56 5.93 -5.71
N ILE A 118 9.79 5.95 -6.78
CA ILE A 118 8.67 6.88 -6.95
C ILE A 118 7.46 6.22 -6.31
N THR A 119 6.83 6.88 -5.34
CA THR A 119 5.68 6.35 -4.61
C THR A 119 4.39 7.10 -4.94
N ILE A 120 3.26 6.57 -4.46
CA ILE A 120 1.97 7.25 -4.50
C ILE A 120 2.02 8.64 -3.84
N GLY A 121 2.75 8.80 -2.73
CA GLY A 121 2.97 10.10 -2.09
C GLY A 121 3.67 11.08 -3.02
N ASP A 122 4.77 10.65 -3.65
CA ASP A 122 5.50 11.45 -4.64
C ASP A 122 4.61 11.90 -5.81
N ILE A 123 3.79 10.98 -6.35
CA ILE A 123 2.90 11.22 -7.49
C ILE A 123 1.83 12.25 -7.13
N PHE A 124 1.14 12.06 -6.00
CA PHE A 124 0.07 12.95 -5.57
C PHE A 124 0.60 14.34 -5.17
N LYS A 125 1.73 14.39 -4.45
CA LYS A 125 2.39 15.66 -4.10
C LYS A 125 2.75 16.46 -5.36
N LYS A 126 3.32 15.80 -6.38
CA LYS A 126 3.63 16.44 -7.67
C LYS A 126 2.38 16.94 -8.41
N ALA A 127 1.24 16.26 -8.23
CA ALA A 127 -0.05 16.66 -8.79
C ALA A 127 -0.74 17.81 -8.01
N GLY A 128 -0.10 18.33 -6.96
CA GLY A 128 -0.56 19.47 -6.16
C GLY A 128 -1.44 19.09 -4.97
N TYR A 129 -1.45 17.83 -4.55
CA TYR A 129 -2.16 17.38 -3.36
C TYR A 129 -1.35 17.67 -2.10
N ALA A 130 -2.04 17.98 -1.00
CA ALA A 130 -1.45 17.82 0.33
C ALA A 130 -1.35 16.32 0.65
N THR A 131 -0.25 15.89 1.26
CA THR A 131 0.01 14.47 1.52
C THR A 131 0.30 14.20 2.99
N GLY A 132 -0.45 13.27 3.60
CA GLY A 132 -0.31 12.92 5.01
C GLY A 132 -0.24 11.41 5.22
N ILE A 133 0.67 10.94 6.06
CA ILE A 133 0.77 9.52 6.47
C ILE A 133 0.74 9.36 8.00
N TYR A 134 -0.22 8.60 8.50
CA TYR A 134 -0.41 8.44 9.95
C TYR A 134 -0.57 6.96 10.32
N GLY A 135 0.30 6.43 11.19
CA GLY A 135 0.28 5.03 11.61
C GLY A 135 1.58 4.27 11.34
N LYS A 136 1.55 3.08 10.74
CA LYS A 136 2.70 2.19 10.60
C LYS A 136 3.49 2.48 9.32
N TRP A 137 4.75 2.88 9.49
CA TRP A 137 5.70 3.00 8.39
C TRP A 137 6.24 1.62 7.96
N LYS A 138 6.94 0.93 8.87
CA LYS A 138 7.55 -0.40 8.66
C LYS A 138 8.53 -0.49 7.48
N GLN A 139 8.97 0.65 6.93
CA GLN A 139 9.98 0.68 5.88
C GLN A 139 11.33 1.16 6.41
N THR A 140 12.18 1.62 5.48
CA THR A 140 13.49 2.24 5.67
C THR A 140 13.72 2.97 6.99
N ARG A 141 14.92 2.73 7.55
CA ARG A 141 15.51 3.41 8.72
C ARG A 141 16.35 4.64 8.35
N GLY A 142 16.32 5.05 7.09
CA GLY A 142 17.14 6.09 6.54
C GLY A 142 18.57 5.67 6.23
N THR A 143 19.37 6.65 5.85
CA THR A 143 20.78 6.50 5.45
C THR A 143 21.66 7.41 6.30
N LYS A 144 22.98 7.30 6.14
CA LYS A 144 23.90 8.28 6.73
C LYS A 144 23.60 9.72 6.27
N GLU A 145 23.19 9.91 5.02
CA GLU A 145 22.89 11.24 4.47
C GLU A 145 21.57 11.80 4.97
N ILE A 146 20.55 10.95 5.12
CA ILE A 146 19.20 11.37 5.52
C ILE A 146 18.78 10.51 6.72
N PRO A 147 18.74 11.09 7.93
CA PRO A 147 18.35 10.38 9.14
C PRO A 147 16.98 9.73 9.02
N GLY A 148 16.79 8.55 9.61
CA GLY A 148 15.53 7.80 9.54
C GLY A 148 14.29 8.61 9.89
N ALA A 149 14.36 9.44 10.92
CA ALA A 149 13.25 10.30 11.32
C ALA A 149 12.80 11.26 10.21
N LYS A 150 13.71 11.72 9.34
CA LYS A 150 13.43 12.62 8.21
C LYS A 150 13.22 11.89 6.88
N TYR A 151 13.52 10.59 6.81
CA TYR A 151 13.57 9.85 5.56
C TYR A 151 12.19 9.65 4.91
N ILE A 152 11.11 9.78 5.69
CA ILE A 152 9.73 9.70 5.18
C ILE A 152 9.43 10.83 4.18
N TYR A 153 9.99 12.02 4.37
CA TYR A 153 9.82 13.16 3.43
C TYR A 153 10.30 12.82 2.02
N GLU A 154 11.24 11.88 1.89
CA GLU A 154 11.76 11.43 0.61
C GLU A 154 10.76 10.57 -0.18
N PHE A 155 9.58 10.25 0.36
CA PHE A 155 8.52 9.49 -0.33
C PHE A 155 7.27 10.34 -0.59
N GLY A 156 7.45 11.66 -0.62
CA GLY A 156 6.41 12.60 -1.01
C GLY A 156 5.31 12.79 0.02
N TRP A 157 5.63 12.64 1.32
CA TRP A 157 4.72 12.97 2.42
C TRP A 157 5.05 14.35 2.98
N ASP A 158 4.05 15.21 3.19
CA ASP A 158 4.23 16.56 3.75
C ASP A 158 4.17 16.54 5.28
N GLU A 159 3.28 15.72 5.85
CA GLU A 159 3.01 15.61 7.28
C GLU A 159 2.94 14.12 7.68
N PHE A 160 3.48 13.77 8.84
CA PHE A 160 3.40 12.39 9.32
C PHE A 160 3.50 12.23 10.84
N THR A 161 2.74 11.24 11.34
CA THR A 161 2.92 10.64 12.68
C THR A 161 3.02 9.13 12.50
N CYS A 162 4.24 8.60 12.59
CA CYS A 162 4.49 7.21 12.21
C CYS A 162 5.22 6.37 13.28
N PHE A 163 4.77 5.14 13.45
CA PHE A 163 5.42 4.05 14.18
C PHE A 163 6.45 3.32 13.29
N ASP A 164 7.44 2.69 13.93
CA ASP A 164 8.47 1.89 13.27
C ASP A 164 9.27 2.66 12.20
N VAL A 165 9.68 3.89 12.54
CA VAL A 165 10.50 4.75 11.67
C VAL A 165 12.00 4.63 11.98
N THR A 166 12.43 4.98 13.19
CA THR A 166 13.85 4.88 13.62
C THR A 166 14.14 3.59 14.39
N THR A 167 13.21 3.17 15.24
CA THR A 167 13.19 1.89 15.93
C THR A 167 11.74 1.38 15.97
N GLU A 168 11.57 0.09 16.25
CA GLU A 168 10.23 -0.50 16.39
C GLU A 168 9.58 0.02 17.69
N GLY A 169 10.14 -0.28 18.86
CA GLY A 169 9.59 0.22 20.14
C GLY A 169 8.16 -0.25 20.41
N GLN A 170 7.47 0.38 21.37
CA GLN A 170 6.07 0.10 21.69
C GLN A 170 5.14 0.73 20.63
N ARG A 171 4.03 0.05 20.27
CA ARG A 171 3.09 0.53 19.23
C ARG A 171 1.73 0.98 19.77
N PHE A 172 1.25 0.33 20.82
CA PHE A 172 -0.10 0.56 21.35
C PHE A 172 -0.05 1.49 22.55
N ILE A 173 0.12 0.95 23.75
CA ILE A 173 0.23 1.75 24.96
C ILE A 173 1.63 2.37 25.04
N ASN A 174 1.70 3.65 25.40
CA ASN A 174 2.96 4.38 25.58
C ASN A 174 3.91 4.24 24.37
N PRO A 175 3.43 4.57 23.15
CA PRO A 175 4.10 4.20 21.90
C PRO A 175 5.44 4.92 21.66
N HIS A 176 6.23 4.42 20.72
CA HIS A 176 7.38 5.10 20.16
C HIS A 176 7.05 5.56 18.73
N LEU A 177 6.96 6.87 18.52
CA LEU A 177 6.53 7.48 17.26
C LEU A 177 7.59 8.47 16.72
N VAL A 178 7.48 8.79 15.44
CA VAL A 178 8.12 9.96 14.84
C VAL A 178 7.04 10.87 14.27
N VAL A 179 7.03 12.12 14.72
CA VAL A 179 6.10 13.17 14.31
C VAL A 179 6.90 14.24 13.57
N ASP A 180 6.63 14.43 12.28
CA ASP A 180 7.25 15.44 11.42
C ASP A 180 8.77 15.59 11.63
N GLY A 181 9.48 14.47 11.50
CA GLY A 181 10.94 14.45 11.60
C GLY A 181 11.50 14.37 13.02
N LYS A 182 10.67 14.35 14.06
CA LYS A 182 11.07 14.33 15.46
C LYS A 182 10.61 13.06 16.16
N THR A 183 11.54 12.36 16.81
CA THR A 183 11.21 11.21 17.65
C THR A 183 10.43 11.65 18.89
N VAL A 184 9.29 11.03 19.15
CA VAL A 184 8.48 11.21 20.35
C VAL A 184 8.31 9.85 21.01
N ASN A 185 8.98 9.67 22.15
CA ASN A 185 8.97 8.40 22.88
C ASN A 185 8.07 8.52 24.11
N TYR A 186 7.03 7.69 24.17
CA TYR A 186 6.13 7.61 25.32
C TYR A 186 6.42 6.41 26.23
N THR A 187 7.41 5.58 25.88
CA THR A 187 7.78 4.37 26.64
C THR A 187 8.02 4.71 28.11
N GLY A 188 7.31 4.01 29.00
CA GLY A 188 7.45 4.19 30.46
C GLY A 188 6.82 5.46 31.04
N ARG A 189 6.10 6.28 30.24
CA ARG A 189 5.38 7.44 30.76
C ARG A 189 4.23 7.03 31.70
N THR A 190 4.08 7.80 32.77
CA THR A 190 3.02 7.64 33.78
C THR A 190 1.99 8.78 33.74
N ASP A 191 2.27 9.86 33.02
CA ASP A 191 1.30 10.91 32.76
C ASP A 191 0.27 10.46 31.71
N LEU A 192 -0.88 11.12 31.72
CA LEU A 192 -2.02 10.79 30.88
C LEU A 192 -2.02 11.68 29.63
N ASP A 193 -2.54 11.15 28.52
CA ASP A 193 -2.86 11.94 27.33
C ASP A 193 -3.90 13.01 27.74
N PRO A 194 -3.57 14.31 27.65
CA PRO A 194 -4.48 15.37 28.09
C PRO A 194 -5.78 15.43 27.26
N GLU A 195 -5.78 14.89 26.04
CA GLU A 195 -6.97 14.86 25.18
C GLU A 195 -7.99 13.81 25.64
N THR A 196 -7.52 12.72 26.24
CA THR A 196 -8.38 11.59 26.64
C THR A 196 -8.51 11.43 28.15
N GLY A 197 -7.60 12.01 28.93
CA GLY A 197 -7.49 11.80 30.37
C GLY A 197 -7.08 10.36 30.72
N ARG A 198 -6.46 9.63 29.79
CA ARG A 198 -6.10 8.20 29.92
C ARG A 198 -4.67 7.95 29.45
N ARG A 199 -4.18 6.70 29.56
CA ARG A 199 -2.84 6.37 29.05
C ARG A 199 -2.70 6.67 27.56
N TRP A 200 -1.51 7.08 27.15
CA TRP A 200 -1.18 7.35 25.75
C TRP A 200 -1.39 6.09 24.90
N TYR A 201 -2.17 6.21 23.82
CA TYR A 201 -2.48 5.12 22.89
C TYR A 201 -2.10 5.50 21.45
N GLY A 202 -1.15 4.77 20.85
CA GLY A 202 -0.63 5.02 19.52
C GLY A 202 -1.70 5.11 18.42
N PRO A 203 -2.68 4.18 18.36
CA PRO A 203 -3.79 4.29 17.42
C PRO A 203 -4.58 5.60 17.55
N ASP A 204 -4.84 6.08 18.78
CA ASP A 204 -5.55 7.35 19.02
C ASP A 204 -4.73 8.55 18.58
N ILE A 205 -3.43 8.58 18.89
CA ILE A 205 -2.52 9.66 18.47
C ILE A 205 -2.50 9.74 16.94
N CYS A 206 -2.32 8.61 16.24
CA CYS A 206 -2.27 8.58 14.78
C CYS A 206 -3.62 8.97 14.16
N ASN A 207 -4.75 8.49 14.71
CA ASN A 207 -6.08 8.86 14.23
C ASN A 207 -6.32 10.36 14.42
N ARG A 208 -6.06 10.89 15.61
CA ARG A 208 -6.22 12.31 15.94
C ARG A 208 -5.43 13.22 15.00
N ASP A 209 -4.18 12.86 14.70
CA ASP A 209 -3.37 13.64 13.75
C ASP A 209 -3.86 13.52 12.30
N ALA A 210 -4.39 12.35 11.89
CA ALA A 210 -5.07 12.20 10.60
C ALA A 210 -6.34 13.07 10.50
N LEU A 211 -7.13 13.19 11.57
CA LEU A 211 -8.29 14.08 11.60
C LEU A 211 -7.89 15.55 11.50
N LYS A 212 -6.83 15.97 12.22
CA LYS A 212 -6.27 17.32 12.12
C LYS A 212 -5.77 17.64 10.71
N PHE A 213 -5.21 16.64 10.02
CA PHE A 213 -4.81 16.78 8.63
C PHE A 213 -6.02 17.06 7.71
N ILE A 214 -7.14 16.36 7.92
CA ILE A 214 -8.38 16.66 7.17
C ILE A 214 -8.87 18.07 7.49
N ASP A 215 -8.93 18.47 8.77
CA ASP A 215 -9.34 19.82 9.19
C ASP A 215 -8.52 20.93 8.52
N LYS A 216 -7.20 20.73 8.43
CA LYS A 216 -6.25 21.67 7.83
C LYS A 216 -6.35 21.74 6.30
N ASN A 217 -6.70 20.64 5.65
CA ASN A 217 -6.65 20.51 4.20
C ASN A 217 -8.03 20.48 3.51
N LYS A 218 -9.14 20.63 4.24
CA LYS A 218 -10.53 20.61 3.71
C LYS A 218 -10.80 21.48 2.46
N ASP A 219 -10.03 22.56 2.28
CA ASP A 219 -10.20 23.52 1.19
C ASP A 219 -9.33 23.22 -0.05
N LYS A 220 -8.50 22.17 -0.02
CA LYS A 220 -7.64 21.75 -1.15
C LYS A 220 -7.60 20.22 -1.28
N PRO A 221 -7.26 19.66 -2.45
CA PRO A 221 -7.17 18.21 -2.58
C PRO A 221 -6.09 17.60 -1.69
N PHE A 222 -6.39 16.47 -1.06
CA PHE A 222 -5.44 15.76 -0.21
C PHE A 222 -5.42 14.24 -0.44
N LEU A 223 -4.26 13.64 -0.18
CA LEU A 223 -4.05 12.20 -0.02
C LEU A 223 -3.76 11.94 1.45
N LEU A 224 -4.69 11.29 2.13
CA LEU A 224 -4.49 10.71 3.46
C LEU A 224 -4.18 9.22 3.30
N TYR A 225 -2.97 8.80 3.63
CA TYR A 225 -2.64 7.39 3.81
C TYR A 225 -2.64 7.06 5.30
N TYR A 226 -3.59 6.23 5.72
CA TYR A 226 -3.77 5.82 7.12
C TYR A 226 -3.44 4.32 7.28
N PRO A 227 -2.14 3.95 7.28
CA PRO A 227 -1.72 2.58 7.59
C PRO A 227 -1.87 2.30 9.08
N MET A 228 -2.96 1.69 9.49
CA MET A 228 -3.29 1.50 10.92
C MET A 228 -2.23 0.66 11.65
N LEU A 229 -2.07 0.92 12.96
CA LEU A 229 -1.26 0.07 13.84
C LEU A 229 -2.02 -1.20 14.24
N LEU A 230 -3.35 -1.09 14.30
CA LEU A 230 -4.27 -2.19 14.56
C LEU A 230 -4.46 -3.02 13.27
N VAL A 231 -4.61 -4.35 13.36
CA VAL A 231 -4.75 -5.20 14.56
C VAL A 231 -3.56 -6.13 14.79
N HIS A 232 -2.35 -5.69 14.46
CA HIS A 232 -1.12 -6.49 14.55
C HIS A 232 -0.90 -7.11 15.95
N ASP A 233 -0.03 -8.14 16.02
CA ASP A 233 0.39 -8.77 17.29
C ASP A 233 0.89 -7.78 18.35
N ASP A 234 1.12 -8.26 19.58
CA ASP A 234 1.11 -7.44 20.81
C ASP A 234 -0.34 -7.10 21.22
N HIS A 235 -1.24 -8.08 21.10
CA HIS A 235 -2.66 -7.94 21.42
C HIS A 235 -2.83 -7.53 22.88
N LYS A 236 -3.45 -6.36 23.07
CA LYS A 236 -3.58 -5.65 24.34
C LYS A 236 -4.97 -5.02 24.41
N PRO A 237 -5.48 -4.70 25.61
CA PRO A 237 -6.73 -3.97 25.72
C PRO A 237 -6.65 -2.66 24.95
N THR A 238 -7.77 -2.29 24.33
CA THR A 238 -7.97 -0.96 23.76
C THR A 238 -8.61 -0.05 24.81
N PRO A 239 -8.65 1.27 24.61
CA PRO A 239 -9.40 2.16 25.49
C PRO A 239 -10.86 1.71 25.73
N ASP A 240 -11.50 1.03 24.78
CA ASP A 240 -12.91 0.61 24.92
C ASP A 240 -13.08 -0.80 25.53
N THR A 241 -11.98 -1.54 25.71
CA THR A 241 -12.00 -2.88 26.32
C THR A 241 -12.66 -2.84 27.70
N LYS A 242 -13.55 -3.79 27.97
CA LYS A 242 -14.30 -3.87 29.22
C LYS A 242 -13.66 -4.83 30.24
N PRO A 243 -13.69 -4.49 31.55
CA PRO A 243 -14.05 -3.17 32.10
C PRO A 243 -13.02 -2.10 31.65
N ASN A 244 -13.45 -0.85 31.47
CA ASN A 244 -12.59 0.23 30.93
C ASN A 244 -11.25 0.37 31.68
N SER A 245 -11.26 0.13 32.99
CA SER A 245 -10.07 0.19 33.84
C SER A 245 -8.96 -0.80 33.44
N LEU A 246 -9.27 -1.81 32.62
CA LEU A 246 -8.30 -2.81 32.17
C LEU A 246 -7.22 -2.20 31.28
N PHE A 247 -7.58 -1.24 30.42
CA PHE A 247 -6.62 -0.51 29.60
C PHE A 247 -5.67 0.34 30.47
N ASP A 248 -6.23 1.08 31.42
CA ASP A 248 -5.47 2.00 32.26
C ASP A 248 -4.52 1.26 33.22
N ASN A 249 -4.91 0.07 33.68
CA ASN A 249 -4.14 -0.73 34.63
C ASN A 249 -3.39 -1.91 33.96
N PHE A 250 -3.31 -1.95 32.63
CA PHE A 250 -2.65 -3.07 31.93
C PHE A 250 -1.16 -3.11 32.26
N ASP A 251 -0.71 -4.24 32.82
CA ASP A 251 0.68 -4.47 33.22
C ASP A 251 1.55 -4.83 32.01
N GLU A 252 2.24 -3.82 31.48
CA GLU A 252 3.14 -4.00 30.33
C GLU A 252 4.44 -4.76 30.66
N ALA A 253 4.84 -4.85 31.94
CA ALA A 253 6.12 -5.44 32.34
C ALA A 253 6.01 -6.96 32.54
N ASN A 254 4.94 -7.44 33.19
CA ASN A 254 4.72 -8.89 33.36
C ASN A 254 4.32 -9.59 32.06
N HIS A 255 3.81 -8.83 31.10
CA HIS A 255 3.49 -9.26 29.75
C HIS A 255 4.65 -8.95 28.78
N ASN A 256 5.94 -8.97 29.18
CA ASN A 256 7.05 -8.72 28.23
C ASN A 256 8.38 -9.42 28.57
N ARG A 257 8.35 -10.53 29.30
CA ARG A 257 9.56 -11.25 29.75
C ARG A 257 10.52 -11.76 28.66
N ASN A 258 10.13 -11.94 27.39
CA ASN A 258 11.02 -12.44 26.31
C ASN A 258 10.78 -11.82 24.92
N GLY A 259 10.23 -10.61 24.84
CA GLY A 259 10.00 -9.90 23.56
C GLY A 259 8.91 -10.48 22.64
N HIS A 260 8.19 -11.50 23.11
CA HIS A 260 6.98 -12.09 22.48
C HIS A 260 5.87 -12.38 23.51
N SER A 261 6.11 -12.08 24.78
CA SER A 261 5.33 -12.60 25.92
C SER A 261 4.29 -11.60 26.45
N GLY A 262 3.80 -10.71 25.59
CA GLY A 262 2.71 -9.76 25.89
C GLY A 262 1.54 -9.77 24.95
N ASP A 263 1.59 -10.69 24.02
CA ASP A 263 0.54 -10.94 23.07
C ASP A 263 -0.60 -11.70 23.77
N ASP A 264 -1.56 -10.96 24.32
CA ASP A 264 -2.76 -11.56 24.90
C ASP A 264 -3.87 -11.58 23.86
N GLN A 265 -3.87 -12.66 23.09
CA GLN A 265 -4.69 -12.88 21.90
C GLN A 265 -6.19 -12.69 22.15
N LYS A 266 -6.66 -12.78 23.41
CA LYS A 266 -8.07 -12.56 23.77
C LYS A 266 -8.57 -11.15 23.43
N TYR A 267 -7.67 -10.19 23.25
CA TYR A 267 -8.02 -8.80 22.91
C TYR A 267 -8.21 -8.55 21.40
N LEU A 268 -7.97 -9.53 20.52
CA LEU A 268 -8.17 -9.34 19.09
C LEU A 268 -9.58 -8.83 18.73
N PRO A 269 -10.69 -9.38 19.27
CA PRO A 269 -12.04 -8.86 18.96
C PRO A 269 -12.21 -7.38 19.33
N ASP A 270 -11.72 -6.97 20.49
CA ASP A 270 -11.75 -5.56 20.92
C ASP A 270 -10.93 -4.66 19.98
N MET A 271 -9.78 -5.15 19.51
CA MET A 271 -8.93 -4.42 18.57
C MET A 271 -9.59 -4.27 17.19
N ILE A 272 -10.36 -5.26 16.73
CA ILE A 272 -11.15 -5.17 15.49
C ILE A 272 -12.28 -4.15 15.65
N ALA A 273 -13.03 -4.20 16.74
CA ALA A 273 -14.07 -3.21 17.03
C ALA A 273 -13.49 -1.78 17.13
N TYR A 274 -12.30 -1.63 17.75
CA TYR A 274 -11.62 -0.35 17.82
C TYR A 274 -11.11 0.13 16.45
N THR A 275 -10.70 -0.79 15.58
CA THR A 275 -10.33 -0.47 14.18
C THR A 275 -11.52 0.13 13.43
N ASP A 276 -12.69 -0.50 13.51
CA ASP A 276 -13.93 -0.01 12.91
C ASP A 276 -14.30 1.39 13.43
N LYS A 277 -14.20 1.61 14.75
CA LYS A 277 -14.41 2.92 15.39
C LYS A 277 -13.47 4.00 14.85
N LEU A 278 -12.17 3.72 14.74
CA LEU A 278 -11.19 4.72 14.24
C LEU A 278 -11.40 5.05 12.76
N ILE A 279 -11.85 4.09 11.95
CA ILE A 279 -12.29 4.35 10.57
C ILE A 279 -13.53 5.24 10.58
N GLY A 280 -14.49 4.97 11.48
CA GLY A 280 -15.68 5.79 11.67
C GLY A 280 -15.38 7.26 11.98
N ASN A 281 -14.36 7.51 12.81
CA ASN A 281 -13.90 8.88 13.10
C ASN A 281 -13.43 9.61 11.83
N VAL A 282 -12.73 8.93 10.93
CA VAL A 282 -12.27 9.50 9.65
C VAL A 282 -13.46 9.84 8.76
N ILE A 283 -14.41 8.91 8.62
CA ILE A 283 -15.62 9.13 7.80
C ILE A 283 -16.44 10.29 8.36
N LYS A 284 -16.70 10.30 9.67
CA LYS A 284 -17.42 11.39 10.34
C LYS A 284 -16.74 12.74 10.12
N LYS A 285 -15.40 12.78 10.14
CA LYS A 285 -14.65 14.00 9.87
C LYS A 285 -14.80 14.49 8.43
N LEU A 286 -14.91 13.58 7.45
CA LEU A 286 -15.24 13.94 6.08
C LEU A 286 -16.68 14.49 5.98
N GLU A 287 -17.63 13.88 6.68
CA GLU A 287 -19.04 14.32 6.72
C GLU A 287 -19.16 15.72 7.33
N GLU A 288 -18.48 15.98 8.46
CA GLU A 288 -18.43 17.29 9.13
C GLU A 288 -17.98 18.43 8.19
N HIS A 289 -17.07 18.13 7.25
CA HIS A 289 -16.57 19.09 6.26
C HIS A 289 -17.27 19.03 4.90
N ASN A 290 -18.34 18.23 4.77
CA ASN A 290 -19.04 17.98 3.50
C ASN A 290 -18.11 17.48 2.38
N LEU A 291 -17.13 16.65 2.74
CA LEU A 291 -16.11 16.11 1.82
C LEU A 291 -16.44 14.72 1.29
N THR A 292 -17.39 14.00 1.89
CA THR A 292 -17.69 12.59 1.59
C THR A 292 -17.96 12.36 0.09
N GLU A 293 -18.83 13.17 -0.52
CA GLU A 293 -19.15 13.09 -1.96
C GLU A 293 -17.96 13.37 -2.90
N ASN A 294 -16.92 14.05 -2.40
CA ASN A 294 -15.72 14.37 -3.17
C ASN A 294 -14.48 13.60 -2.71
N THR A 295 -14.65 12.47 -2.03
CA THR A 295 -13.55 11.67 -1.49
C THR A 295 -13.66 10.23 -1.93
N ILE A 296 -12.57 9.70 -2.50
CA ILE A 296 -12.40 8.27 -2.72
C ILE A 296 -11.91 7.67 -1.40
N ILE A 297 -12.69 6.77 -0.82
CA ILE A 297 -12.34 6.06 0.41
C ILE A 297 -12.00 4.61 0.04
N VAL A 298 -10.78 4.18 0.38
CA VAL A 298 -10.31 2.80 0.22
C VAL A 298 -10.04 2.23 1.59
N VAL A 299 -10.64 1.08 1.90
CA VAL A 299 -10.30 0.26 3.09
C VAL A 299 -9.73 -1.06 2.58
N MET A 300 -8.47 -1.33 2.88
CA MET A 300 -7.76 -2.54 2.45
C MET A 300 -6.96 -3.18 3.60
N GLY A 301 -6.74 -4.49 3.59
CA GLY A 301 -5.75 -5.14 4.48
C GLY A 301 -4.37 -5.26 3.83
N ASP A 302 -3.30 -5.40 4.62
CA ASP A 302 -1.94 -5.58 4.09
C ASP A 302 -1.48 -7.03 3.97
N ASN A 303 -2.05 -7.96 4.73
CA ASN A 303 -1.86 -9.40 4.64
C ASN A 303 -2.96 -10.13 5.43
N GLY A 304 -2.97 -11.47 5.38
CA GLY A 304 -3.91 -12.26 6.18
C GLY A 304 -3.75 -12.08 7.70
N THR A 305 -4.79 -12.48 8.44
CA THR A 305 -4.78 -12.44 9.91
C THR A 305 -3.67 -13.32 10.48
N LYS A 306 -3.12 -12.94 11.65
CA LYS A 306 -2.09 -13.71 12.36
C LYS A 306 -2.50 -15.18 12.51
N GLU A 307 -1.55 -16.09 12.34
CA GLU A 307 -1.78 -17.55 12.32
C GLU A 307 -2.33 -18.16 13.62
N ALA A 308 -2.40 -17.36 14.68
CA ALA A 308 -2.91 -17.78 15.96
C ALA A 308 -4.45 -17.80 16.04
N PHE A 309 -5.16 -17.42 14.98
CA PHE A 309 -6.61 -17.26 14.97
C PHE A 309 -7.29 -18.08 13.88
N ALA A 310 -8.62 -18.19 13.98
CA ALA A 310 -9.47 -18.66 12.90
C ALA A 310 -10.75 -17.81 12.85
N HIS A 311 -11.21 -17.55 11.63
CA HIS A 311 -12.50 -16.92 11.36
C HIS A 311 -13.57 -18.00 11.20
N ILE A 312 -14.78 -17.75 11.68
CA ILE A 312 -15.86 -18.74 11.69
C ILE A 312 -17.11 -18.09 11.10
N TRP A 313 -17.70 -18.77 10.11
CA TRP A 313 -18.98 -18.36 9.53
C TRP A 313 -20.15 -18.74 10.43
N PRO A 314 -21.34 -18.13 10.24
CA PRO A 314 -22.55 -18.51 10.96
C PRO A 314 -22.90 -20.01 10.87
N ASN A 315 -22.56 -20.68 9.76
CA ASN A 315 -22.77 -22.11 9.55
C ASN A 315 -21.76 -23.02 10.30
N GLY A 316 -20.77 -22.45 10.99
CA GLY A 316 -19.74 -23.18 11.73
C GLY A 316 -18.51 -23.60 10.91
N GLU A 317 -18.45 -23.25 9.62
CA GLU A 317 -17.24 -23.47 8.82
C GLU A 317 -16.08 -22.62 9.38
N VAL A 318 -14.89 -23.23 9.42
CA VAL A 318 -13.70 -22.63 10.03
C VAL A 318 -12.67 -22.29 8.96
N TYR A 319 -12.24 -21.04 8.94
CA TYR A 319 -11.17 -20.54 8.09
C TYR A 319 -9.93 -20.20 8.95
N PRO A 320 -8.90 -21.06 8.96
CA PRO A 320 -7.70 -20.80 9.75
C PRO A 320 -6.96 -19.58 9.19
N ALA A 321 -6.60 -18.63 10.05
CA ALA A 321 -5.82 -17.46 9.65
C ALA A 321 -4.36 -17.82 9.35
N ARG A 322 -3.67 -17.07 8.48
CA ARG A 322 -2.27 -17.38 8.14
C ARG A 322 -1.42 -16.25 7.58
N LYS A 323 -1.11 -15.23 8.38
CA LYS A 323 -0.01 -14.31 8.08
C LYS A 323 1.29 -15.07 7.74
N GLY A 324 2.02 -14.59 6.74
CA GLY A 324 3.25 -15.21 6.21
C GLY A 324 3.01 -16.46 5.35
N GLY A 325 1.77 -16.95 5.25
CA GLY A 325 1.40 -18.03 4.35
C GLY A 325 1.15 -17.55 2.93
N THR A 326 1.48 -18.39 1.95
CA THR A 326 1.24 -18.04 0.54
C THR A 326 -0.13 -18.47 0.05
N SER A 327 -0.86 -19.32 0.77
CA SER A 327 -2.24 -19.73 0.46
C SER A 327 -3.24 -18.57 0.58
N ASP A 328 -4.51 -18.81 0.25
CA ASP A 328 -5.57 -17.79 0.28
C ASP A 328 -5.63 -17.03 1.63
N ASN A 329 -5.57 -17.76 2.74
CA ASN A 329 -5.64 -17.22 4.11
C ASN A 329 -4.47 -16.35 4.58
N GLY A 330 -3.39 -16.28 3.80
CA GLY A 330 -2.28 -15.37 4.05
C GLY A 330 -2.22 -14.17 3.11
N THR A 331 -2.90 -14.22 1.97
CA THR A 331 -2.81 -13.21 0.90
C THR A 331 -4.12 -12.49 0.64
N HIS A 332 -5.27 -13.11 0.92
CA HIS A 332 -6.59 -12.55 0.64
C HIS A 332 -7.02 -11.55 1.73
N VAL A 333 -7.08 -10.29 1.36
CA VAL A 333 -7.31 -9.13 2.23
C VAL A 333 -8.65 -8.50 1.93
N PRO A 334 -9.29 -7.80 2.89
CA PRO A 334 -10.47 -7.02 2.55
C PRO A 334 -10.06 -5.93 1.57
N LEU A 335 -10.92 -5.59 0.62
CA LEU A 335 -10.87 -4.37 -0.15
C LEU A 335 -12.28 -3.82 -0.36
N ILE A 336 -12.50 -2.59 0.06
CA ILE A 336 -13.73 -1.82 -0.15
C ILE A 336 -13.34 -0.48 -0.75
N ILE A 337 -14.03 -0.07 -1.81
CA ILE A 337 -13.89 1.27 -2.41
C ILE A 337 -15.24 1.96 -2.41
N SER A 338 -15.30 3.14 -1.80
CA SER A 338 -16.47 4.02 -1.81
C SER A 338 -16.10 5.36 -2.44
N ASN A 339 -16.99 5.86 -3.30
CA ASN A 339 -16.92 7.20 -3.89
C ASN A 339 -18.37 7.61 -4.24
N PRO A 340 -19.13 8.14 -3.28
CA PRO A 340 -20.59 8.29 -3.43
C PRO A 340 -21.05 9.05 -4.68
N ASN A 341 -20.26 10.01 -5.16
CA ASN A 341 -20.56 10.78 -6.38
C ASN A 341 -20.31 10.01 -7.70
N LYS A 342 -19.51 8.94 -7.67
CA LYS A 342 -19.19 8.12 -8.85
C LYS A 342 -19.74 6.70 -8.78
N ILE A 343 -20.01 6.23 -7.58
CA ILE A 343 -20.50 4.90 -7.25
C ILE A 343 -21.77 5.11 -6.42
N ASN A 344 -22.92 5.13 -7.08
CA ASN A 344 -24.22 5.18 -6.39
C ASN A 344 -24.82 3.78 -6.33
N ASN A 345 -25.03 3.27 -5.12
CA ASN A 345 -25.62 1.97 -4.89
C ASN A 345 -26.99 2.09 -4.19
N GLU A 346 -28.06 1.99 -4.98
CA GLU A 346 -29.44 2.09 -4.48
C GLU A 346 -29.94 0.77 -3.87
N THR A 347 -29.20 -0.34 -4.00
CA THR A 347 -29.72 -1.69 -3.76
C THR A 347 -29.70 -2.15 -2.29
N LYS A 348 -29.24 -1.28 -1.36
CA LYS A 348 -29.02 -1.59 0.08
C LYS A 348 -28.18 -2.87 0.33
N LYS A 349 -27.47 -3.38 -0.69
CA LYS A 349 -26.58 -4.54 -0.63
C LYS A 349 -25.27 -4.17 -1.32
N PRO A 350 -24.10 -4.64 -0.85
CA PRO A 350 -22.83 -4.27 -1.47
C PRO A 350 -22.79 -4.59 -2.97
N LEU A 351 -22.37 -3.63 -3.80
CA LEU A 351 -21.94 -3.95 -5.16
C LEU A 351 -20.70 -4.82 -5.07
N LYS A 352 -20.61 -5.87 -5.89
CA LYS A 352 -19.50 -6.82 -5.84
C LYS A 352 -18.62 -6.72 -7.07
N TYR A 353 -17.31 -6.72 -6.86
CA TYR A 353 -16.31 -6.90 -7.90
C TYR A 353 -15.65 -8.27 -7.73
N ASN A 354 -15.78 -9.13 -8.75
CA ASN A 354 -15.30 -10.52 -8.70
C ASN A 354 -13.95 -10.73 -9.38
N GLY A 355 -13.43 -9.75 -10.12
CA GLY A 355 -12.13 -9.87 -10.75
C GLY A 355 -11.00 -9.89 -9.73
N LEU A 356 -9.89 -10.55 -10.08
CA LEU A 356 -8.66 -10.53 -9.29
C LEU A 356 -8.16 -9.09 -9.16
N VAL A 357 -7.84 -8.66 -7.94
CA VAL A 357 -7.15 -7.40 -7.64
C VAL A 357 -5.86 -7.72 -6.90
N ASP A 358 -4.77 -7.11 -7.32
CA ASP A 358 -3.46 -7.21 -6.70
C ASP A 358 -3.11 -5.88 -6.03
N ILE A 359 -2.38 -5.90 -4.92
CA ILE A 359 -2.05 -4.70 -4.17
C ILE A 359 -1.29 -3.65 -5.00
N VAL A 360 -0.58 -4.07 -6.05
CA VAL A 360 0.09 -3.15 -6.99
C VAL A 360 -0.89 -2.34 -7.85
N ASP A 361 -2.16 -2.74 -7.94
CA ASP A 361 -3.19 -2.06 -8.74
C ASP A 361 -3.75 -0.80 -8.11
N ILE A 362 -3.60 -0.66 -6.79
CA ILE A 362 -4.20 0.46 -6.06
C ILE A 362 -3.62 1.79 -6.52
N LEU A 363 -2.31 1.88 -6.74
CA LEU A 363 -1.66 3.11 -7.23
C LEU A 363 -2.18 3.55 -8.62
N PRO A 364 -2.11 2.72 -9.69
CA PRO A 364 -2.64 3.11 -11.00
C PRO A 364 -4.17 3.32 -10.98
N THR A 365 -4.90 2.62 -10.10
CA THR A 365 -6.35 2.83 -9.94
C THR A 365 -6.67 4.19 -9.34
N LEU A 366 -6.00 4.59 -8.26
CA LEU A 366 -6.24 5.87 -7.60
C LEU A 366 -5.82 7.06 -8.46
N THR A 367 -4.73 6.93 -9.22
CA THR A 367 -4.28 7.98 -10.16
C THR A 367 -5.24 8.10 -11.34
N ALA A 368 -5.75 6.99 -11.89
CA ALA A 368 -6.82 7.04 -12.89
C ALA A 368 -8.12 7.65 -12.34
N ALA A 369 -8.48 7.35 -11.09
CA ALA A 369 -9.66 7.90 -10.43
C ALA A 369 -9.60 9.40 -10.16
N THR A 370 -8.39 9.94 -10.07
CA THR A 370 -8.13 11.36 -9.79
C THR A 370 -7.59 12.14 -10.99
N ASP A 371 -7.55 11.52 -12.17
CA ASP A 371 -7.01 12.09 -13.41
C ASP A 371 -5.56 12.60 -13.26
N ILE A 372 -4.73 11.85 -12.53
CA ILE A 372 -3.31 12.16 -12.31
C ILE A 372 -2.45 11.35 -13.29
N SER A 373 -1.65 12.05 -14.10
CA SER A 373 -0.66 11.40 -14.97
C SER A 373 0.50 10.82 -14.16
N ILE A 374 0.85 9.55 -14.40
CA ILE A 374 2.00 8.91 -13.76
C ILE A 374 3.25 9.11 -14.62
N GLN A 375 4.26 9.77 -14.05
CA GLN A 375 5.58 9.78 -14.69
C GLN A 375 6.19 8.38 -14.63
N ARG A 376 6.68 7.87 -15.77
CA ARG A 376 7.25 6.51 -15.90
C ARG A 376 6.21 5.41 -15.59
N GLU A 377 4.96 5.62 -16.03
CA GLU A 377 3.87 4.64 -15.92
C GLU A 377 4.26 3.23 -16.42
N ASN A 378 5.09 3.17 -17.47
CA ASN A 378 5.62 1.93 -18.04
C ASN A 378 6.53 1.11 -17.10
N GLU A 379 6.79 1.62 -15.89
CA GLU A 379 7.53 0.91 -14.84
C GLU A 379 6.66 0.36 -13.72
N LEU A 380 5.36 0.65 -13.74
CA LEU A 380 4.40 0.01 -12.85
C LEU A 380 4.11 -1.41 -13.35
N ASP A 381 3.82 -2.30 -12.42
CA ASP A 381 3.30 -3.64 -12.72
C ASP A 381 1.78 -3.74 -12.46
N GLY A 382 1.22 -2.78 -11.71
CA GLY A 382 -0.22 -2.67 -11.50
C GLY A 382 -0.98 -2.21 -12.75
N VAL A 383 -2.24 -2.59 -12.81
CA VAL A 383 -3.20 -2.27 -13.87
C VAL A 383 -4.40 -1.60 -13.22
N SER A 384 -4.75 -0.40 -13.68
CA SER A 384 -5.93 0.30 -13.17
C SER A 384 -7.20 -0.49 -13.49
N PHE A 385 -8.07 -0.63 -12.49
CA PHE A 385 -9.42 -1.17 -12.67
C PHE A 385 -10.51 -0.10 -12.52
N TRP A 386 -10.15 1.18 -12.43
CA TRP A 386 -11.11 2.27 -12.20
C TRP A 386 -12.21 2.34 -13.26
N ASN A 387 -11.83 2.27 -14.55
CA ASN A 387 -12.81 2.26 -15.64
C ASN A 387 -13.71 1.03 -15.60
N ASN A 388 -13.18 -0.13 -15.18
CA ASN A 388 -14.00 -1.32 -15.00
C ASN A 388 -15.07 -1.13 -13.93
N LEU A 389 -14.76 -0.43 -12.83
CA LEU A 389 -15.76 -0.14 -11.79
C LEU A 389 -16.88 0.75 -12.32
N ILE A 390 -16.54 1.85 -13.00
CA ILE A 390 -17.53 2.80 -13.53
C ILE A 390 -18.39 2.13 -14.62
N GLU A 391 -17.80 1.29 -15.46
CA GLU A 391 -18.50 0.59 -16.54
C GLU A 391 -19.21 -0.70 -16.09
N GLY A 392 -19.13 -1.06 -14.80
CA GLY A 392 -19.70 -2.29 -14.27
C GLY A 392 -19.03 -3.58 -14.77
N LYS A 393 -17.83 -3.50 -15.36
CA LYS A 393 -17.05 -4.65 -15.83
C LYS A 393 -16.38 -5.36 -14.65
N GLN A 394 -16.31 -6.69 -14.72
CA GLN A 394 -15.89 -7.53 -13.59
C GLN A 394 -14.45 -8.07 -13.70
N LYS A 395 -13.66 -7.65 -14.69
CA LYS A 395 -12.31 -8.21 -14.93
C LYS A 395 -11.38 -7.21 -15.61
N HIS A 396 -10.17 -7.03 -15.05
CA HIS A 396 -9.10 -6.19 -15.61
C HIS A 396 -7.75 -6.91 -15.79
N ARG A 397 -7.58 -8.09 -15.17
CA ARG A 397 -6.38 -8.94 -15.27
C ARG A 397 -6.76 -10.41 -15.32
N ASP A 398 -5.86 -11.24 -15.82
CA ASP A 398 -6.04 -12.70 -15.93
C ASP A 398 -5.42 -13.48 -14.76
N TYR A 399 -4.43 -12.91 -14.09
CA TYR A 399 -3.67 -13.56 -13.04
C TYR A 399 -2.95 -12.55 -12.13
N ILE A 400 -2.45 -13.03 -11.00
CA ILE A 400 -1.58 -12.32 -10.06
C ILE A 400 -0.24 -13.04 -9.99
N TYR A 401 0.86 -12.31 -10.13
CA TYR A 401 2.22 -12.82 -9.94
C TYR A 401 2.77 -12.36 -8.58
N THR A 402 3.48 -13.24 -7.89
CA THR A 402 4.14 -12.90 -6.63
C THR A 402 5.59 -13.38 -6.61
N TRP A 403 6.46 -12.47 -6.18
CA TRP A 403 7.85 -12.71 -5.84
C TRP A 403 8.01 -12.61 -4.33
N TYR A 404 8.29 -13.70 -3.62
CA TYR A 404 8.27 -13.70 -2.16
C TYR A 404 9.52 -14.35 -1.57
N ASN A 405 10.22 -13.61 -0.74
CA ASN A 405 11.45 -14.04 -0.07
C ASN A 405 11.32 -14.10 1.45
N ASN A 406 10.09 -14.07 1.99
CA ASN A 406 9.82 -14.18 3.44
C ASN A 406 10.70 -13.26 4.30
N ASN A 407 10.80 -11.98 3.90
CA ASN A 407 11.61 -10.97 4.57
C ASN A 407 13.10 -11.36 4.73
N GLN A 408 13.64 -12.25 3.90
CA GLN A 408 15.08 -12.55 3.85
C GLN A 408 15.82 -11.51 2.99
N VAL A 409 17.14 -11.52 3.03
CA VAL A 409 17.96 -10.64 2.17
C VAL A 409 17.95 -11.19 0.74
N TYR A 410 17.81 -10.30 -0.25
CA TYR A 410 17.85 -10.58 -1.70
C TYR A 410 19.20 -11.09 -2.22
N THR A 411 20.11 -11.55 -1.37
CA THR A 411 21.31 -12.29 -1.80
C THR A 411 21.09 -13.79 -1.75
N ASN A 412 20.08 -14.27 -1.01
CA ASN A 412 19.76 -15.70 -0.92
C ASN A 412 18.74 -16.12 -1.98
N LYS A 413 19.18 -16.19 -3.25
CA LYS A 413 18.33 -16.62 -4.38
C LYS A 413 17.77 -18.05 -4.20
N LYS A 414 18.34 -18.87 -3.32
CA LYS A 414 17.92 -20.25 -3.08
C LYS A 414 16.60 -20.37 -2.29
N GLU A 415 16.16 -19.29 -1.64
CA GLU A 415 14.93 -19.25 -0.82
C GLU A 415 13.81 -18.42 -1.46
N LEU A 416 14.00 -18.02 -2.71
CA LEU A 416 13.01 -17.25 -3.44
C LEU A 416 11.83 -18.12 -3.87
N LEU A 417 10.63 -17.78 -3.40
CA LEU A 417 9.37 -18.30 -3.91
C LEU A 417 8.86 -17.38 -5.03
N ARG A 418 8.50 -17.98 -6.17
CA ARG A 418 7.76 -17.32 -7.23
C ARG A 418 6.51 -18.12 -7.53
N TYR A 419 5.37 -17.46 -7.60
CA TYR A 419 4.12 -18.10 -7.99
C TYR A 419 3.23 -17.16 -8.78
N ILE A 420 2.29 -17.76 -9.49
CA ILE A 420 1.27 -17.07 -10.28
C ILE A 420 -0.06 -17.78 -10.05
N HIS A 421 -1.15 -17.03 -9.93
CA HIS A 421 -2.47 -17.61 -9.76
C HIS A 421 -3.57 -16.82 -10.47
N ASN A 422 -4.64 -17.51 -10.80
CA ASN A 422 -5.90 -16.90 -11.17
C ASN A 422 -7.02 -17.35 -10.22
N GLU A 423 -8.28 -17.13 -10.56
CA GLU A 423 -9.43 -17.50 -9.72
C GLU A 423 -9.58 -19.02 -9.52
N LYS A 424 -8.96 -19.84 -10.39
CA LYS A 424 -9.12 -21.30 -10.38
C LYS A 424 -7.86 -22.04 -9.97
N PHE A 425 -6.70 -21.57 -10.39
CA PHE A 425 -5.47 -22.35 -10.35
C PHE A 425 -4.31 -21.52 -9.85
N LYS A 426 -3.33 -22.21 -9.25
CA LYS A 426 -2.08 -21.62 -8.81
C LYS A 426 -0.90 -22.49 -9.16
N PHE A 427 0.15 -21.85 -9.66
CA PHE A 427 1.41 -22.49 -10.02
C PHE A 427 2.58 -21.84 -9.28
N TYR A 428 3.33 -22.64 -8.54
CA TYR A 428 4.63 -22.26 -7.98
C TYR A 428 5.73 -22.68 -8.95
N ALA A 429 6.63 -21.76 -9.27
CA ALA A 429 7.81 -22.05 -10.07
C ALA A 429 8.71 -23.10 -9.37
N PRO A 430 9.49 -23.87 -10.15
CA PRO A 430 10.55 -24.72 -9.62
C PRO A 430 11.45 -24.03 -8.61
N ASN A 431 11.78 -24.75 -7.53
CA ASN A 431 12.76 -24.33 -6.54
C ASN A 431 13.53 -25.56 -6.00
N LYS A 432 14.44 -25.35 -5.04
CA LYS A 432 15.27 -26.41 -4.47
C LYS A 432 14.46 -27.55 -3.82
N ASP A 433 13.30 -27.23 -3.25
CA ASP A 433 12.47 -28.12 -2.45
C ASP A 433 11.42 -28.83 -3.33
N PHE A 434 11.05 -28.21 -4.45
CA PHE A 434 10.12 -28.70 -5.46
C PHE A 434 10.69 -28.43 -6.86
N PRO A 435 11.58 -29.30 -7.37
CA PRO A 435 12.27 -29.09 -8.66
C PRO A 435 11.34 -29.02 -9.89
N GLU A 436 10.13 -29.58 -9.80
CA GLU A 436 9.12 -29.54 -10.87
C GLU A 436 8.14 -28.38 -10.73
N GLY A 437 8.25 -27.60 -9.65
CA GLY A 437 7.23 -26.65 -9.22
C GLY A 437 6.07 -27.34 -8.51
N ARG A 438 5.00 -26.59 -8.24
CA ARG A 438 3.79 -27.09 -7.57
C ARG A 438 2.55 -26.51 -8.22
N PHE A 439 1.46 -27.28 -8.29
CA PHE A 439 0.21 -26.85 -8.93
C PHE A 439 -1.01 -27.21 -8.07
N PHE A 440 -1.95 -26.27 -7.94
CA PHE A 440 -3.13 -26.38 -7.10
C PHE A 440 -4.39 -25.92 -7.83
N ASP A 441 -5.53 -26.53 -7.47
CA ASP A 441 -6.88 -26.15 -7.91
C ASP A 441 -7.57 -25.46 -6.73
N LEU A 442 -7.60 -24.13 -6.77
CA LEU A 442 -8.05 -23.27 -5.67
C LEU A 442 -9.55 -23.40 -5.40
N ARG A 443 -10.32 -23.93 -6.35
CA ARG A 443 -11.78 -24.15 -6.20
C ARG A 443 -12.07 -25.25 -5.17
N THR A 444 -11.16 -26.20 -5.03
CA THR A 444 -11.30 -27.36 -4.13
C THR A 444 -10.24 -27.38 -3.03
N ASP A 445 -9.14 -26.64 -3.19
CA ASP A 445 -8.01 -26.61 -2.27
C ASP A 445 -7.44 -25.19 -2.11
N PRO A 446 -8.23 -24.22 -1.59
CA PRO A 446 -7.78 -22.83 -1.43
C PRO A 446 -6.66 -22.68 -0.38
N LEU A 447 -6.55 -23.65 0.53
CA LEU A 447 -5.50 -23.70 1.56
C LEU A 447 -4.22 -24.42 1.10
N GLU A 448 -4.22 -25.00 -0.11
CA GLU A 448 -3.07 -25.66 -0.73
C GLU A 448 -2.53 -26.85 0.08
N LEU A 449 -3.44 -27.69 0.57
CA LEU A 449 -3.14 -28.83 1.45
C LEU A 449 -2.98 -30.15 0.69
N LYS A 450 -3.17 -30.18 -0.63
CA LYS A 450 -3.09 -31.41 -1.42
C LYS A 450 -1.65 -31.89 -1.68
N GLY A 451 -1.43 -33.20 -1.55
CA GLY A 451 -0.21 -33.92 -1.93
C GLY A 451 0.39 -34.74 -0.78
N ASP A 452 1.04 -35.87 -1.12
CA ASP A 452 1.53 -36.86 -0.14
C ASP A 452 2.85 -36.46 0.54
N TYR A 453 3.44 -35.34 0.12
CA TYR A 453 4.69 -34.82 0.64
C TYR A 453 4.55 -33.34 0.94
N TYR A 454 5.13 -32.91 2.06
CA TYR A 454 5.30 -31.50 2.39
C TYR A 454 6.66 -31.20 2.99
N ASN A 455 7.15 -29.99 2.75
CA ASN A 455 8.30 -29.42 3.46
C ASN A 455 7.84 -28.48 4.57
N LYS A 456 8.58 -28.47 5.69
CA LYS A 456 8.36 -27.53 6.79
C LYS A 456 9.12 -26.22 6.53
N GLY A 457 8.39 -25.12 6.46
CA GLY A 457 8.94 -23.76 6.44
C GLY A 457 9.05 -23.14 7.82
N ARG A 458 9.47 -21.87 7.86
CA ARG A 458 9.44 -21.05 9.08
C ARG A 458 8.00 -20.83 9.56
N PHE A 459 7.84 -20.44 10.83
CA PHE A 459 6.54 -20.18 11.45
C PHE A 459 5.58 -21.38 11.40
N GLY A 460 6.07 -22.61 11.28
CA GLY A 460 5.24 -23.80 11.16
C GLY A 460 4.53 -23.96 9.80
N LEU A 461 4.97 -23.25 8.75
CA LEU A 461 4.44 -23.41 7.39
C LEU A 461 4.65 -24.85 6.90
N ARG A 462 3.65 -25.41 6.22
CA ARG A 462 3.77 -26.67 5.49
C ARG A 462 3.53 -26.38 4.02
N PHE A 463 4.50 -26.72 3.18
CA PHE A 463 4.42 -26.56 1.75
C PHE A 463 4.14 -27.92 1.13
N TYR A 464 2.91 -28.19 0.73
CA TYR A 464 2.54 -29.46 0.11
C TYR A 464 2.97 -29.51 -1.35
N LYS A 465 3.15 -30.72 -1.92
CA LYS A 465 3.59 -30.95 -3.30
C LYS A 465 2.58 -30.48 -4.37
N GLY A 466 1.29 -30.44 -4.03
CA GLY A 466 0.21 -30.13 -4.97
C GLY A 466 -0.30 -31.36 -5.72
N ILE A 467 -1.10 -31.11 -6.76
CA ILE A 467 -1.72 -32.15 -7.60
C ILE A 467 -0.62 -32.90 -8.38
N ASN A 468 -0.77 -34.22 -8.53
CA ASN A 468 0.08 -35.01 -9.41
C ASN A 468 -0.05 -34.52 -10.86
N LEU A 469 1.07 -34.07 -11.45
CA LEU A 469 1.09 -33.46 -12.78
C LEU A 469 0.78 -34.45 -13.91
N ASP A 470 0.94 -35.75 -13.67
CA ASP A 470 0.62 -36.81 -14.63
C ASP A 470 -0.86 -37.17 -14.66
N GLU A 471 -1.63 -36.74 -13.65
CA GLU A 471 -3.05 -37.07 -13.45
C GLU A 471 -3.97 -35.85 -13.61
N LEU A 472 -3.50 -34.78 -14.26
CA LEU A 472 -4.31 -33.57 -14.45
C LEU A 472 -5.49 -33.82 -15.39
N THR A 473 -6.67 -33.32 -15.00
CA THR A 473 -7.81 -33.24 -15.92
C THR A 473 -7.49 -32.34 -17.12
N PRO A 474 -8.25 -32.40 -18.24
CA PRO A 474 -8.01 -31.52 -19.39
C PRO A 474 -8.04 -30.02 -19.04
N GLU A 475 -8.95 -29.58 -18.16
CA GLU A 475 -9.00 -28.18 -17.69
C GLU A 475 -7.76 -27.83 -16.86
N GLN A 476 -7.38 -28.69 -15.92
CA GLN A 476 -6.20 -28.50 -15.07
C GLN A 476 -4.91 -28.45 -15.90
N LYS A 477 -4.77 -29.32 -16.90
CA LYS A 477 -3.62 -29.32 -17.81
C LYS A 477 -3.52 -28.01 -18.60
N LYS A 478 -4.65 -27.46 -19.08
CA LYS A 478 -4.69 -26.15 -19.74
C LYS A 478 -4.29 -25.03 -18.78
N GLY A 479 -4.83 -25.04 -17.56
CA GLY A 479 -4.50 -24.07 -16.50
C GLY A 479 -3.02 -24.11 -16.12
N TYR A 480 -2.48 -25.30 -15.87
CA TYR A 480 -1.07 -25.53 -15.58
C TYR A 480 -0.17 -24.99 -16.68
N MET A 481 -0.42 -25.35 -17.95
CA MET A 481 0.41 -24.90 -19.07
C MET A 481 0.33 -23.39 -19.29
N HIS A 482 -0.86 -22.79 -19.11
CA HIS A 482 -1.02 -21.35 -19.18
C HIS A 482 -0.18 -20.65 -18.11
N LEU A 483 -0.39 -20.95 -16.83
CA LEU A 483 0.33 -20.32 -15.72
C LEU A 483 1.84 -20.57 -15.76
N LYS A 484 2.28 -21.78 -16.14
CA LYS A 484 3.69 -22.13 -16.33
C LYS A 484 4.36 -21.34 -17.44
N ASN A 485 3.63 -20.92 -18.47
CA ASN A 485 4.17 -20.06 -19.53
C ASN A 485 4.16 -18.59 -19.12
N GLU A 486 3.09 -18.13 -18.47
CA GLU A 486 2.95 -16.74 -18.02
C GLU A 486 4.03 -16.35 -16.99
N ILE A 487 4.38 -17.24 -16.06
CA ILE A 487 5.38 -16.93 -15.04
C ILE A 487 6.79 -16.64 -15.60
N LYS A 488 7.11 -17.14 -16.81
CA LYS A 488 8.40 -16.88 -17.48
C LYS A 488 8.58 -15.42 -17.88
N LYS A 489 7.49 -14.66 -18.02
CA LYS A 489 7.54 -13.21 -18.30
C LYS A 489 8.28 -12.46 -17.18
N TYR A 490 8.30 -13.02 -15.98
CA TYR A 490 8.90 -12.45 -14.77
C TYR A 490 10.30 -12.99 -14.46
N ASP A 491 10.93 -13.72 -15.38
CA ASP A 491 12.33 -14.11 -15.23
C ASP A 491 13.24 -12.88 -15.17
N PHE A 492 14.24 -12.95 -14.29
CA PHE A 492 15.13 -11.83 -14.01
C PHE A 492 15.97 -11.46 -15.23
N LYS A 493 15.94 -10.18 -15.59
CA LYS A 493 16.73 -9.57 -16.66
C LYS A 493 17.45 -8.36 -16.09
N GLY A 494 18.77 -8.47 -15.95
CA GLY A 494 19.60 -7.38 -15.43
C GLY A 494 19.66 -6.20 -16.38
N VAL A 495 19.90 -5.01 -15.83
CA VAL A 495 20.27 -3.86 -16.65
C VAL A 495 21.67 -4.10 -17.23
N CYS A 496 21.89 -3.71 -18.48
CA CYS A 496 23.19 -3.81 -19.15
C CYS A 496 23.72 -2.43 -19.55
N LYS A 497 22.84 -1.44 -19.72
CA LYS A 497 23.23 -0.09 -20.13
C LYS A 497 22.18 0.95 -19.74
N LEU A 498 22.66 2.12 -19.33
CA LEU A 498 21.87 3.33 -19.15
C LEU A 498 22.29 4.40 -20.16
N ARG A 499 21.36 5.29 -20.50
CA ARG A 499 21.64 6.51 -21.27
C ARG A 499 20.81 7.66 -20.74
N ILE A 500 21.45 8.73 -20.32
CA ILE A 500 20.83 10.03 -20.07
C ILE A 500 20.42 10.63 -21.42
N GLN A 501 19.23 11.21 -21.48
CA GLN A 501 18.66 11.86 -22.65
C GLN A 501 18.33 13.32 -22.31
N ASN A 502 18.15 14.15 -23.34
CA ASN A 502 17.89 15.59 -23.22
C ASN A 502 18.99 16.34 -22.45
N LYS A 503 20.26 15.97 -22.64
CA LYS A 503 21.42 16.65 -22.04
C LYS A 503 21.46 18.12 -22.49
N THR A 504 21.73 19.04 -21.58
CA THR A 504 22.06 20.44 -21.89
C THR A 504 23.53 20.71 -21.57
N LYS A 505 24.17 21.62 -22.32
CA LYS A 505 25.59 21.99 -22.14
C LYS A 505 25.79 23.27 -21.31
N SER A 506 24.78 24.14 -21.26
CA SER A 506 24.83 25.43 -20.57
C SER A 506 23.47 25.73 -19.97
N PHE A 507 23.48 26.24 -18.75
CA PHE A 507 22.28 26.41 -17.95
C PHE A 507 22.51 27.56 -16.95
N SER A 508 21.54 28.44 -16.77
CA SER A 508 21.71 29.63 -15.93
C SER A 508 21.31 29.36 -14.48
N VAL A 509 21.93 30.07 -13.54
CA VAL A 509 21.51 30.01 -12.12
C VAL A 509 20.01 30.29 -11.98
N GLY A 510 19.30 29.42 -11.26
CA GLY A 510 17.85 29.53 -11.01
C GLY A 510 16.98 28.73 -11.99
N GLU A 511 17.52 28.29 -13.14
CA GLU A 511 16.76 27.50 -14.11
C GLU A 511 16.50 26.06 -13.63
N SER A 512 15.45 25.43 -14.17
CA SER A 512 15.13 24.00 -14.01
C SER A 512 15.01 23.29 -15.37
N HIS A 513 15.56 22.08 -15.49
CA HIS A 513 15.62 21.31 -16.74
C HIS A 513 15.29 19.84 -16.50
N GLN A 514 14.44 19.27 -17.36
CA GLN A 514 14.00 17.88 -17.23
C GLN A 514 14.91 16.96 -18.04
N LEU A 515 15.65 16.11 -17.35
CA LEU A 515 16.37 14.98 -17.95
C LEU A 515 15.46 13.76 -18.06
N THR A 516 15.69 12.93 -19.06
CA THR A 516 15.07 11.61 -19.17
C THR A 516 16.16 10.56 -19.34
N HIS A 517 15.79 9.27 -19.33
CA HIS A 517 16.76 8.19 -19.46
C HIS A 517 16.19 7.03 -20.26
N LYS A 518 17.09 6.18 -20.77
CA LYS A 518 16.76 4.89 -21.38
C LYS A 518 17.53 3.78 -20.69
N ILE A 519 16.84 2.67 -20.43
CA ILE A 519 17.38 1.46 -19.81
C ILE A 519 17.40 0.36 -20.87
N TYR A 520 18.51 -0.39 -20.93
CA TYR A 520 18.65 -1.54 -21.82
C TYR A 520 19.02 -2.80 -21.02
N PRO A 521 18.42 -3.96 -21.35
CA PRO A 521 17.34 -4.10 -22.33
C PRO A 521 16.03 -3.44 -21.84
N LYS A 522 15.11 -3.10 -22.75
CA LYS A 522 13.85 -2.41 -22.41
C LYS A 522 12.98 -3.20 -21.42
N ASN A 523 13.14 -4.52 -21.39
CA ASN A 523 12.42 -5.43 -20.51
C ASN A 523 13.26 -5.87 -19.29
N ALA A 524 14.24 -5.06 -18.87
CA ALA A 524 14.95 -5.29 -17.61
C ALA A 524 13.97 -5.34 -16.43
N THR A 525 14.28 -6.15 -15.41
CA THR A 525 13.43 -6.36 -14.25
C THR A 525 13.55 -5.19 -13.27
N ARG A 526 14.77 -4.79 -12.90
CA ARG A 526 15.04 -3.73 -11.92
C ARG A 526 15.36 -2.41 -12.61
N THR A 527 14.31 -1.72 -13.06
CA THR A 527 14.39 -0.47 -13.84
C THR A 527 14.47 0.79 -12.99
N ASN A 528 14.54 0.67 -11.66
CA ASN A 528 14.82 1.83 -10.82
C ASN A 528 16.22 2.38 -11.13
N ILE A 529 16.38 3.68 -10.92
CA ILE A 529 17.61 4.43 -11.24
C ILE A 529 17.93 5.38 -10.10
N LEU A 530 19.21 5.74 -9.99
CA LEU A 530 19.69 6.70 -9.01
C LEU A 530 20.29 7.89 -9.74
N TRP A 531 19.64 9.04 -9.63
CA TRP A 531 20.24 10.30 -10.07
C TRP A 531 21.21 10.82 -9.01
N HIS A 532 22.32 11.38 -9.47
CA HIS A 532 23.35 11.93 -8.61
C HIS A 532 23.98 13.17 -9.22
N SER A 533 24.19 14.18 -8.38
CA SER A 533 25.06 15.32 -8.64
C SER A 533 26.29 15.18 -7.75
N ASP A 534 27.48 15.32 -8.32
CA ASP A 534 28.74 15.30 -7.55
C ASP A 534 28.93 16.56 -6.70
N ASN A 535 28.22 17.65 -7.01
CA ASN A 535 28.20 18.88 -6.24
C ASN A 535 26.80 19.52 -6.21
N SER A 536 26.04 19.23 -5.14
CA SER A 536 24.69 19.75 -4.93
C SER A 536 24.63 21.26 -4.65
N GLU A 537 25.74 21.90 -4.28
CA GLU A 537 25.79 23.36 -4.12
C GLU A 537 25.74 24.09 -5.47
N ILE A 538 26.19 23.43 -6.55
CA ILE A 538 26.15 23.96 -7.92
C ILE A 538 24.82 23.62 -8.58
N ALA A 539 24.44 22.34 -8.57
CA ALA A 539 23.16 21.89 -9.09
C ALA A 539 22.65 20.62 -8.39
N THR A 540 21.35 20.52 -8.18
CA THR A 540 20.70 19.32 -7.65
C THR A 540 19.90 18.61 -8.72
N ILE A 541 19.77 17.29 -8.63
CA ILE A 541 18.86 16.50 -9.45
C ILE A 541 17.99 15.62 -8.57
N ASP A 542 16.68 15.63 -8.79
CA ASP A 542 15.74 14.81 -8.02
C ASP A 542 15.53 13.42 -8.64
N LYS A 543 14.78 12.55 -7.95
CA LYS A 543 14.46 11.19 -8.42
C LYS A 543 13.67 11.16 -9.74
N PHE A 544 13.03 12.27 -10.12
CA PHE A 544 12.29 12.42 -11.37
C PHE A 544 13.17 12.90 -12.52
N GLY A 545 14.44 13.23 -12.26
CA GLY A 545 15.36 13.78 -13.25
C GLY A 545 15.21 15.28 -13.47
N VAL A 546 14.56 16.00 -12.55
CA VAL A 546 14.51 17.47 -12.59
C VAL A 546 15.81 18.01 -12.03
N LEU A 547 16.61 18.60 -12.90
CA LEU A 547 17.85 19.29 -12.58
C LEU A 547 17.56 20.75 -12.26
N LYS A 548 18.11 21.28 -11.17
CA LYS A 548 17.98 22.68 -10.75
C LYS A 548 19.36 23.30 -10.50
N ALA A 549 19.62 24.45 -11.11
CA ALA A 549 20.86 25.20 -10.95
C ALA A 549 20.79 26.17 -9.78
N HIS A 550 21.84 26.17 -8.94
CA HIS A 550 21.92 27.00 -7.73
C HIS A 550 23.06 28.00 -7.79
N LYS A 551 24.21 27.61 -8.35
CA LYS A 551 25.42 28.44 -8.35
C LYS A 551 26.23 28.21 -9.62
N LYS A 552 26.92 29.26 -10.08
CA LYS A 552 27.87 29.16 -11.20
C LYS A 552 28.97 28.16 -10.90
N GLY A 553 29.34 27.36 -11.89
CA GLY A 553 30.39 26.34 -11.74
C GLY A 553 30.20 25.14 -12.66
N LYS A 554 31.08 24.16 -12.51
CA LYS A 554 30.99 22.88 -13.22
C LYS A 554 30.52 21.77 -12.29
N VAL A 555 29.65 20.91 -12.79
CA VAL A 555 29.06 19.80 -12.04
C VAL A 555 28.90 18.59 -12.95
N THR A 556 29.13 17.38 -12.42
CA THR A 556 28.86 16.13 -13.13
C THR A 556 27.52 15.58 -12.69
N ILE A 557 26.62 15.38 -13.65
CA ILE A 557 25.35 14.69 -13.43
C ILE A 557 25.49 13.25 -13.89
N SER A 558 25.18 12.31 -13.00
CA SER A 558 25.28 10.88 -13.23
C SER A 558 23.95 10.18 -12.97
N ILE A 559 23.72 9.08 -13.69
CA ILE A 559 22.66 8.10 -13.42
C ILE A 559 23.30 6.74 -13.17
N TYR A 560 22.84 6.03 -12.14
CA TYR A 560 23.29 4.67 -11.83
C TYR A 560 22.11 3.70 -11.89
N SER A 561 22.38 2.46 -12.31
CA SER A 561 21.36 1.41 -12.26
C SER A 561 21.18 0.96 -10.82
N TRP A 562 19.92 0.94 -10.37
CA TRP A 562 19.60 0.53 -9.02
C TRP A 562 20.02 -0.91 -8.70
N ASP A 563 20.06 -1.77 -9.73
CA ASP A 563 20.36 -3.19 -9.60
C ASP A 563 21.79 -3.46 -9.06
N ASP A 564 22.78 -2.75 -9.60
CA ASP A 564 24.19 -2.86 -9.19
C ASP A 564 24.62 -1.83 -8.14
N ALA A 565 23.94 -0.69 -8.10
CA ALA A 565 24.19 0.32 -7.09
C ALA A 565 23.73 -0.14 -5.69
N TYR A 566 22.85 -1.14 -5.60
CA TYR A 566 22.41 -1.78 -4.36
C TYR A 566 22.12 -0.77 -3.22
N PRO A 567 21.22 0.21 -3.45
CA PRO A 567 21.01 1.30 -2.52
C PRO A 567 20.29 0.78 -1.28
N LEU A 568 20.90 0.94 -0.11
CA LEU A 568 20.35 0.44 1.16
C LEU A 568 20.07 1.58 2.12
N SER A 569 18.89 1.53 2.73
CA SER A 569 18.37 2.53 3.66
C SER A 569 18.09 1.94 5.05
N ALA A 570 18.92 0.96 5.44
CA ALA A 570 18.86 0.31 6.75
C ALA A 570 20.04 0.76 7.63
N ASN A 571 20.23 2.07 7.77
CA ASN A 571 21.31 2.70 8.54
C ASN A 571 22.74 2.40 8.02
N GLU A 572 22.88 2.20 6.70
CA GLU A 572 24.17 1.91 6.07
C GLU A 572 25.03 3.18 5.89
N LYS A 573 26.36 3.00 5.92
CA LYS A 573 27.34 4.11 5.82
C LYS A 573 27.38 4.75 4.42
N THR A 574 27.20 3.96 3.37
CA THR A 574 27.15 4.39 1.97
C THR A 574 25.71 4.33 1.49
N THR A 575 25.24 5.41 0.84
CA THR A 575 23.88 5.47 0.30
C THR A 575 23.65 4.49 -0.86
N PHE A 576 24.66 4.29 -1.70
CA PHE A 576 24.69 3.30 -2.78
C PHE A 576 26.11 3.13 -3.36
N ASN A 577 26.34 2.05 -4.09
CA ASN A 577 27.56 1.75 -4.82
C ASN A 577 27.59 2.50 -6.18
N LYS A 578 28.73 3.12 -6.52
CA LYS A 578 28.94 3.87 -7.78
C LYS A 578 29.75 3.10 -8.83
N GLY A 579 30.18 1.86 -8.53
CA GLY A 579 31.07 1.07 -9.39
C GLY A 579 30.39 0.24 -10.50
N GLY A 580 29.07 0.37 -10.66
CA GLY A 580 28.31 -0.42 -11.65
C GLY A 580 27.82 0.40 -12.86
N ILE A 581 26.70 -0.02 -13.44
CA ILE A 581 26.23 0.50 -14.73
C ILE A 581 25.74 1.93 -14.56
N SER A 582 26.34 2.84 -15.33
CA SER A 582 26.07 4.26 -15.24
C SER A 582 26.20 4.99 -16.58
N ASP A 583 25.68 6.22 -16.63
CA ASP A 583 25.99 7.22 -17.65
C ASP A 583 26.15 8.57 -16.96
N SER A 584 26.96 9.47 -17.53
CA SER A 584 27.21 10.79 -16.95
C SER A 584 27.48 11.84 -18.02
N PHE A 585 27.45 13.11 -17.62
CA PHE A 585 27.92 14.23 -18.42
C PHE A 585 28.30 15.42 -17.52
N GLU A 586 29.26 16.22 -17.99
CA GLU A 586 29.63 17.50 -17.35
C GLU A 586 28.66 18.59 -17.82
N LEU A 587 28.26 19.44 -16.88
CA LEU A 587 27.40 20.60 -17.09
C LEU A 587 28.09 21.85 -16.54
N THR A 588 28.05 22.94 -17.30
CA THR A 588 28.46 24.27 -16.84
C THR A 588 27.24 25.11 -16.50
N ILE A 589 27.20 25.62 -15.27
CA ILE A 589 26.22 26.60 -14.81
C ILE A 589 26.81 28.01 -14.97
N ASN A 590 26.12 28.85 -15.73
CA ASN A 590 26.56 30.20 -16.10
C ASN A 590 26.00 31.31 -15.22
#